data_AF-M5BUG8-F1
#
_entry.id   AF-M5BUG8-F1
#
_cell.length_a   1.000
_cell.length_b   1.000
_cell.length_c   1.000
_cell.angle_alpha   90.00
_cell.angle_beta   90.00
_cell.angle_gamma   90.00
#
_symmetry.space_group_name_H-M   'P 1'
#
loop_
_entity.id
_entity.type
_entity.pdbx_description
1 polymer ?
#
loop_
_entity_poly.entity_id
_entity_poly.type
_entity_poly.pdbx_seq_one_letter_code
_entity_poly.pdbx_strand_id
1 'polypeptide(L)'
;MSLSPGSRSLNVMDAMTYLETIKVEFQHKPDVYDRFMDIMRDFRSEVINTPEVINQVLLLFNKHITLIQDFNAFLPQGYRVNCTTDDHNHSIITVLTPSGTSTRTTTTD
;
A
#
# COMPACT_ATOMS: atom_id res chain seq x y z
N MET A 1 7.54 -32.13 6.10
CA MET A 1 8.42 -31.18 5.39
C MET A 1 7.63 -29.91 5.18
N SER A 2 7.86 -28.89 6.02
CA SER A 2 7.13 -27.63 5.91
C SER A 2 7.74 -26.80 4.79
N LEU A 3 6.93 -26.50 3.76
CA LEU A 3 7.29 -25.54 2.73
C LEU A 3 7.31 -24.16 3.38
N SER A 4 8.51 -23.63 3.63
CA SER A 4 8.69 -22.21 3.89
C SER A 4 8.17 -21.46 2.65
N PRO A 5 7.22 -20.52 2.75
CA PRO A 5 6.86 -19.67 1.63
C PRO A 5 8.02 -18.69 1.44
N GLY A 6 9.03 -19.12 0.69
CA GLY A 6 10.09 -18.26 0.19
C GLY A 6 9.45 -17.13 -0.61
N SER A 7 9.79 -15.91 -0.21
CA SER A 7 9.82 -14.68 -1.01
C SER A 7 9.09 -14.81 -2.34
N ARG A 8 7.81 -14.44 -2.38
CA ARG A 8 7.10 -14.26 -3.66
C ARG A 8 7.95 -13.30 -4.48
N SER A 9 8.57 -13.80 -5.55
CA SER A 9 9.20 -12.95 -6.54
C SER A 9 8.09 -12.09 -7.11
N LEU A 10 8.04 -10.82 -6.69
CA LEU A 10 7.13 -9.84 -7.26
C LEU A 10 7.27 -9.90 -8.78
N ASN A 11 6.20 -10.30 -9.46
CA ASN A 11 6.23 -10.39 -10.91
C ASN A 11 6.11 -8.96 -11.46
N VAL A 12 6.92 -8.61 -12.45
CA VAL A 12 6.80 -7.35 -13.20
C VAL A 12 5.35 -7.18 -13.72
N MET A 13 4.69 -8.29 -14.06
CA MET A 13 3.29 -8.30 -14.46
C MET A 13 2.33 -7.81 -13.36
N ASP A 14 2.60 -8.15 -12.10
CA ASP A 14 1.77 -7.70 -10.97
C ASP A 14 1.95 -6.18 -10.75
N ALA A 15 3.18 -5.69 -10.91
CA ALA A 15 3.47 -4.25 -10.85
C ALA A 15 2.79 -3.48 -11.98
N MET A 16 2.84 -3.99 -13.22
CA MET A 16 2.18 -3.35 -14.36
C MET A 16 0.66 -3.33 -14.18
N THR A 17 0.07 -4.44 -13.73
CA THR A 17 -1.36 -4.53 -13.44
C THR A 17 -1.77 -3.52 -12.37
N TYR A 18 -1.01 -3.40 -11.28
CA TYR A 18 -1.28 -2.44 -10.22
C TYR A 18 -1.25 -0.98 -10.72
N LEU A 19 -0.25 -0.64 -11.56
CA LEU A 19 -0.16 0.68 -12.18
C LEU A 19 -1.34 0.97 -13.10
N GLU A 20 -1.80 -0.02 -13.85
CA GLU A 20 -2.98 0.10 -14.70
C GLU A 20 -4.25 0.33 -13.88
N THR A 21 -4.44 -0.40 -12.78
CA THR A 21 -5.57 -0.19 -11.87
C THR A 21 -5.58 1.24 -11.32
N ILE A 22 -4.44 1.78 -10.88
CA ILE A 22 -4.36 3.17 -10.42
C ILE A 22 -4.76 4.15 -11.54
N LYS A 23 -4.26 3.94 -12.77
CA LYS A 23 -4.61 4.80 -13.91
C LYS A 23 -6.09 4.79 -14.23
N VAL A 24 -6.73 3.63 -14.18
CA VAL A 24 -8.16 3.48 -14.49
C VAL A 24 -9.00 4.11 -13.38
N GLU A 25 -8.71 3.79 -12.11
CA GLU A 25 -9.44 4.30 -10.95
C GLU A 25 -9.37 5.83 -10.85
N PHE A 26 -8.22 6.41 -11.19
CA PHE A 26 -7.96 7.86 -11.14
C PHE A 26 -7.88 8.50 -12.53
N GLN A 27 -8.55 7.97 -13.55
CA GLN A 27 -8.49 8.53 -14.91
C GLN A 27 -8.90 10.01 -15.01
N HIS A 28 -9.74 10.49 -14.07
CA HIS A 28 -10.19 11.88 -13.98
C HIS A 28 -9.35 12.72 -12.99
N LYS A 29 -8.34 12.14 -12.35
CA LYS A 29 -7.45 12.74 -11.35
C LYS A 29 -5.99 12.37 -11.65
N PRO A 30 -5.42 12.88 -12.75
CA PRO A 30 -4.06 12.51 -13.18
C PRO A 30 -2.98 12.84 -12.14
N ASP A 31 -3.24 13.85 -11.30
CA ASP A 31 -2.39 14.24 -10.17
C ASP A 31 -2.15 13.12 -9.16
N VAL A 32 -3.10 12.19 -9.00
CA VAL A 32 -2.95 11.04 -8.11
C VAL A 32 -1.90 10.07 -8.63
N TYR A 33 -1.91 9.78 -9.94
CA TYR A 33 -0.93 8.90 -10.56
C TYR A 33 0.47 9.52 -10.52
N ASP A 34 0.57 10.82 -10.83
CA ASP A 34 1.84 11.55 -10.78
C ASP A 34 2.42 11.56 -9.35
N ARG A 35 1.57 11.80 -8.35
CA ARG A 35 1.97 11.76 -6.95
C ARG A 35 2.42 10.35 -6.51
N PHE A 36 1.76 9.30 -6.99
CA PHE A 36 2.22 7.94 -6.74
C PHE A 36 3.63 7.70 -7.33
N MET A 37 3.89 8.19 -8.54
CA MET A 37 5.21 8.10 -9.17
C MET A 37 6.28 8.90 -8.44
N ASP A 38 5.92 10.06 -7.89
CA ASP A 38 6.81 10.87 -7.05
C ASP A 38 7.22 10.10 -5.79
N ILE A 39 6.27 9.47 -5.09
CA ILE A 39 6.55 8.62 -3.91
C ILE A 39 7.53 7.50 -4.28
N MET A 40 7.29 6.80 -5.40
CA MET A 40 8.16 5.70 -5.84
C MET A 40 9.56 6.18 -6.24
N ARG A 41 9.68 7.38 -6.82
CA ARG A 41 10.96 8.00 -7.16
C ARG A 41 11.74 8.40 -5.91
N ASP A 42 11.06 8.98 -4.93
CA ASP A 42 11.67 9.39 -3.66
C ASP A 42 12.17 8.17 -2.89
N PHE A 43 11.40 7.07 -2.91
CA PHE A 43 11.86 5.78 -2.35
C PHE A 43 13.08 5.23 -3.08
N ARG A 44 13.06 5.20 -4.43
CA ARG A 44 14.19 4.72 -5.24
C ARG A 44 15.45 5.55 -5.04
N SER A 45 15.29 6.84 -4.74
CA SER A 45 16.39 7.77 -4.49
C SER A 45 16.80 7.83 -3.01
N GLU A 46 16.25 6.93 -2.17
CA GLU A 46 16.52 6.82 -0.73
C GLU A 46 16.16 8.08 0.07
N VAL A 47 15.31 8.96 -0.47
CA VAL A 47 14.82 10.17 0.21
C VAL A 47 13.84 9.80 1.32
N ILE A 48 13.01 8.78 1.08
CA ILE A 48 12.06 8.23 2.04
C ILE A 48 12.32 6.74 2.27
N ASN A 49 12.04 6.25 3.47
CA ASN A 49 12.23 4.85 3.86
C ASN A 49 10.93 4.02 3.70
N THR A 50 11.01 2.70 3.93
CA THR A 50 9.85 1.80 3.77
C THR A 50 8.62 2.23 4.60
N PRO A 51 8.72 2.56 5.91
CA PRO A 51 7.57 3.08 6.65
C PRO A 51 6.93 4.33 6.03
N GLU A 52 7.75 5.26 5.54
CA GLU A 52 7.29 6.52 4.98
C GLU A 52 6.56 6.31 3.64
N VAL A 53 7.08 5.45 2.75
CA VAL A 53 6.37 5.05 1.52
C VAL A 53 5.01 4.46 1.83
N ILE A 54 4.94 3.53 2.79
CA ILE A 54 3.67 2.91 3.20
C ILE A 54 2.71 4.01 3.63
N ASN A 55 3.11 4.88 4.55
CA ASN A 55 2.26 5.96 5.05
C ASN A 55 1.74 6.85 3.91
N GLN A 56 2.60 7.27 2.98
CA GLN A 56 2.19 8.14 1.87
C GLN A 56 1.25 7.45 0.89
N VAL A 57 1.46 6.17 0.58
CA VAL A 57 0.55 5.37 -0.27
C VAL A 57 -0.82 5.20 0.41
N LEU A 58 -0.86 4.93 1.71
CA LEU A 58 -2.11 4.83 2.47
C LEU A 58 -2.89 6.14 2.49
N LEU A 59 -2.19 7.27 2.62
CA LEU A 59 -2.80 8.60 2.58
C LEU A 59 -3.32 8.92 1.17
N LEU A 60 -2.56 8.58 0.13
CA LEU A 60 -2.94 8.82 -1.26
C LEU A 60 -4.20 8.05 -1.66
N PHE A 61 -4.33 6.82 -1.18
CA PHE A 61 -5.44 5.92 -1.51
C PHE A 61 -6.43 5.73 -0.36
N ASN A 62 -6.52 6.67 0.58
CA ASN A 62 -7.26 6.51 1.84
C ASN A 62 -8.73 6.07 1.67
N LYS A 63 -9.38 6.40 0.55
CA LYS A 63 -10.75 6.01 0.17
C LYS A 63 -10.85 4.79 -0.76
N HIS A 64 -9.73 4.23 -1.17
CA HIS A 64 -9.65 3.11 -2.11
C HIS A 64 -9.01 1.90 -1.42
N ILE A 65 -9.79 1.25 -0.56
CA ILE A 65 -9.33 0.13 0.28
C ILE A 65 -8.73 -1.02 -0.54
N THR A 66 -9.29 -1.31 -1.71
CA THR A 66 -8.77 -2.36 -2.61
C THR A 66 -7.33 -2.06 -3.04
N LEU A 67 -7.04 -0.81 -3.44
CA LEU A 67 -5.68 -0.40 -3.83
C LEU A 67 -4.69 -0.48 -2.67
N ILE A 68 -5.14 -0.19 -1.46
CA ILE A 68 -4.36 -0.34 -0.23
C ILE A 68 -4.07 -1.83 0.05
N GLN A 69 -5.06 -2.69 -0.11
CA GLN A 69 -4.91 -4.13 0.12
C GLN A 69 -3.97 -4.76 -0.90
N ASP A 70 -4.09 -4.41 -2.18
CA ASP A 70 -3.23 -4.90 -3.25
C ASP A 70 -1.78 -4.45 -3.07
N PHE A 71 -1.55 -3.32 -2.40
CA PHE A 71 -0.21 -2.86 -2.06
C PHE A 71 0.57 -3.85 -1.18
N ASN A 72 -0.11 -4.71 -0.42
CA ASN A 72 0.52 -5.75 0.41
C ASN A 72 1.42 -6.70 -0.38
N ALA A 73 1.15 -6.90 -1.67
CA ALA A 73 2.00 -7.73 -2.52
C ALA A 73 3.43 -7.19 -2.59
N PHE A 74 3.59 -5.85 -2.55
CA PHE A 74 4.85 -5.15 -2.71
C PHE A 74 5.59 -4.87 -1.40
N LEU A 75 4.99 -5.23 -0.26
CA LEU A 75 5.60 -4.99 1.04
C LEU A 75 6.69 -6.01 1.36
N PRO A 76 7.82 -5.58 1.96
CA PRO A 76 8.83 -6.50 2.47
C PRO A 76 8.26 -7.44 3.53
N GLN A 77 8.91 -8.59 3.73
CA GLN A 77 8.53 -9.54 4.77
C GLN A 77 8.46 -8.85 6.15
N GLY A 78 7.37 -9.09 6.86
CA GLY A 78 7.11 -8.51 8.18
C GLY A 78 6.31 -7.21 8.16
N TYR A 79 6.19 -6.55 7.00
CA TYR A 79 5.22 -5.48 6.80
C TYR A 79 3.90 -6.04 6.28
N ARG A 80 2.79 -5.56 6.84
CA ARG A 80 1.45 -5.90 6.37
C ARG A 80 0.47 -4.80 6.71
N VAL A 81 -0.37 -4.43 5.75
CA VAL A 81 -1.49 -3.53 5.93
C VAL A 81 -2.78 -4.34 5.99
N ASN A 82 -3.53 -4.17 7.07
CA ASN A 82 -4.86 -4.74 7.22
C ASN A 82 -5.90 -3.62 7.17
N CYS A 83 -6.96 -3.83 6.40
CA CYS A 83 -8.11 -2.94 6.36
C CYS A 83 -9.30 -3.67 6.97
N THR A 84 -9.95 -3.06 7.94
CA THR A 84 -11.14 -3.57 8.64
C THR A 84 -12.18 -2.47 8.75
N THR A 85 -13.45 -2.81 8.79
CA THR A 85 -14.53 -1.86 9.02
C THR A 85 -14.99 -1.94 10.47
N ASP A 86 -15.24 -0.80 11.14
CA ASP A 86 -15.87 -0.81 12.48
C ASP A 86 -17.40 -0.88 12.42
N ASP A 87 -18.00 -0.96 13.61
CA ASP A 87 -19.45 -0.94 13.83
C ASP A 87 -20.12 0.35 13.32
N HIS A 88 -19.35 1.41 13.06
CA HIS A 88 -19.80 2.68 12.50
C HIS A 88 -19.55 2.79 10.99
N ASN A 89 -19.19 1.70 10.33
CA ASN A 89 -18.89 1.63 8.90
C ASN A 89 -17.68 2.47 8.46
N HIS A 90 -16.78 2.83 9.38
CA HIS A 90 -15.52 3.50 9.06
C HIS A 90 -14.43 2.50 8.71
N SER A 91 -13.64 2.83 7.69
CA SER A 91 -12.48 2.04 7.31
C SER A 91 -11.31 2.32 8.26
N ILE A 92 -10.86 1.27 8.92
CA ILE A 92 -9.70 1.27 9.81
C ILE A 92 -8.56 0.56 9.11
N ILE A 93 -7.44 1.26 9.01
CA ILE A 93 -6.20 0.74 8.44
C ILE A 93 -5.23 0.48 9.59
N THR A 94 -4.71 -0.75 9.67
CA THR A 94 -3.70 -1.15 10.64
C THR A 94 -2.43 -1.59 9.91
N VAL A 95 -1.30 -0.96 10.22
CA VAL A 95 0.01 -1.31 9.68
C VAL A 95 0.77 -2.15 10.71
N LEU A 96 1.06 -3.39 10.35
CA LEU A 96 1.95 -4.29 11.08
C LEU A 96 3.38 -4.07 10.58
N THR A 97 4.30 -3.88 11.51
CA THR A 97 5.74 -3.74 11.23
C THR A 97 6.50 -4.98 11.69
N PRO A 98 7.69 -5.26 11.12
CA PRO A 98 8.53 -6.39 11.55
C PRO A 98 8.91 -6.36 13.04
N SER A 99 8.93 -5.17 13.64
CA SER A 99 9.22 -4.95 15.06
C SER A 99 8.06 -5.29 16.00
N GLY A 100 6.90 -5.67 15.46
CA GLY A 100 5.68 -5.97 16.23
C GLY A 100 4.86 -4.73 16.61
N THR A 101 5.25 -3.54 16.13
CA THR A 101 4.47 -2.30 16.35
C THR A 101 3.31 -2.23 15.35
N SER A 102 2.12 -1.96 15.87
CA SER A 102 0.89 -1.74 15.09
C SER A 102 0.49 -0.28 15.14
N THR A 103 0.42 0.38 13.99
CA THR A 103 -0.13 1.76 13.89
C THR A 103 -1.52 1.70 13.29
N ARG A 104 -2.49 2.37 13.91
CA ARG A 104 -3.89 2.39 13.47
C ARG A 104 -4.27 3.79 12.99
N THR A 105 -4.78 3.87 11.76
CA THR A 105 -5.29 5.10 11.16
C THR A 105 -6.75 4.88 10.77
N THR A 106 -7.62 5.85 11.07
CA THR A 106 -9.03 5.82 10.66
C THR A 106 -9.19 6.69 9.43
N THR A 107 -9.76 6.17 8.35
CA THR A 107 -10.23 7.00 7.23
C THR A 107 -11.69 7.33 7.46
N THR A 108 -12.01 8.62 7.51
CA THR A 108 -13.39 9.13 7.53
C THR A 108 -13.86 9.41 6.09
N ASP A 109 -15.11 9.04 5.80
CA ASP A 109 -15.81 9.18 4.52
C ASP A 109 -15.84 10.63 3.98
#